data_AF-A0A848MW80-F1
#
_entry.id   AF-A0A848MW80-F1
#
_cell.length_a   1.000
_cell.length_b   1.000
_cell.length_c   1.000
_cell.angle_alpha   90.00
_cell.angle_beta   90.00
_cell.angle_gamma   90.00
#
_symmetry.space_group_name_H-M   'P 1'
#
loop_
_entity.id
_entity.type
_entity.pdbx_description
1 polymer ?
#
loop_
_entity_poly.entity_id
_entity_poly.type
_entity_poly.pdbx_seq_one_letter_code
_entity_poly.pdbx_strand_id
1 'polypeptide(L)'
;MKKGISRLLEFLGACLLIGMIIIVLWQVFSRTILGNPNTVTEELVRFGLVWFAMLSSAYVVGQKGHLAVTLLSEKLTGKKANVLEIVVQCLFLAFAITIMVYGGWNAVTLTMGQISPSLGIPMGYVYLSVPVSGVLIIVYSLINLIEAMNRKSVVQEKG
;
A
#
# COMPACT_ATOMS: atom_id res chain seq x y z
N MET A 1 17.85 -6.37 -0.17
CA MET A 1 16.46 -6.71 0.23
C MET A 1 15.44 -5.68 -0.27
N LYS A 2 15.55 -4.38 0.09
CA LYS A 2 14.63 -3.31 -0.36
C LYS A 2 14.37 -3.26 -1.88
N LYS A 3 15.43 -3.35 -2.70
CA LYS A 3 15.32 -3.37 -4.18
C LYS A 3 14.49 -4.55 -4.72
N GLY A 4 14.49 -5.70 -4.05
CA GLY A 4 13.73 -6.88 -4.48
C GLY A 4 12.24 -6.74 -4.19
N ILE A 5 11.90 -6.27 -2.98
CA ILE A 5 10.51 -6.01 -2.58
C ILE A 5 9.90 -4.90 -3.45
N SER A 6 10.65 -3.82 -3.71
CA SER A 6 10.20 -2.72 -4.56
C SER A 6 9.95 -3.18 -6.01
N ARG A 7 10.83 -3.98 -6.61
CA ARG A 7 10.61 -4.53 -7.95
C ARG A 7 9.41 -5.47 -8.02
N LEU A 8 9.19 -6.27 -6.98
CA LEU A 8 8.02 -7.16 -6.91
C LEU A 8 6.72 -6.36 -6.82
N LEU A 9 6.67 -5.32 -5.97
CA LEU A 9 5.50 -4.44 -5.87
C LEU A 9 5.27 -3.64 -7.15
N GLU A 10 6.32 -3.16 -7.81
CA GLU A 10 6.23 -2.51 -9.12
C GLU A 10 5.64 -3.45 -10.18
N PHE A 11 6.15 -4.69 -10.25
CA PHE A 11 5.67 -5.69 -11.20
C PHE A 11 4.20 -6.08 -10.91
N LEU A 12 3.87 -6.37 -9.64
CA LEU A 12 2.51 -6.67 -9.22
C LEU A 12 1.56 -5.50 -9.49
N GLY A 13 2.00 -4.28 -9.18
CA GLY A 13 1.24 -3.06 -9.45
C GLY A 13 0.99 -2.87 -10.95
N ALA A 14 2.02 -3.03 -11.79
CA ALA A 14 1.89 -2.94 -13.23
C ALA A 14 0.94 -4.02 -13.79
N CYS A 15 1.06 -5.27 -13.34
CA CYS A 15 0.16 -6.36 -13.73
C CYS A 15 -1.29 -6.08 -13.33
N LEU A 16 -1.52 -5.60 -12.11
CA LEU A 16 -2.85 -5.23 -11.62
C LEU A 16 -3.44 -4.08 -12.46
N LEU A 17 -2.65 -3.05 -12.73
CA LEU A 17 -3.11 -1.88 -13.49
C LEU A 17 -3.43 -2.25 -14.95
N ILE A 18 -2.58 -3.05 -15.60
CA ILE A 18 -2.84 -3.56 -16.95
C ILE A 18 -4.08 -4.46 -16.97
N GLY A 19 -4.20 -5.36 -15.99
CA GLY A 19 -5.38 -6.22 -15.85
C GLY A 19 -6.67 -5.41 -15.67
N MET A 20 -6.65 -4.38 -14.83
CA MET A 20 -7.79 -3.48 -14.64
C MET A 20 -8.14 -2.73 -15.93
N ILE A 21 -7.15 -2.25 -16.69
CA ILE A 21 -7.40 -1.60 -17.98
C ILE A 21 -8.10 -2.56 -18.94
N ILE A 22 -7.63 -3.80 -19.06
CA ILE A 22 -8.24 -4.81 -19.93
C ILE A 22 -9.69 -5.08 -19.52
N ILE A 23 -9.94 -5.25 -18.22
CA ILE A 23 -11.29 -5.53 -17.71
C ILE A 23 -12.23 -4.34 -17.92
N VAL A 24 -11.76 -3.10 -17.69
CA VAL A 24 -12.56 -1.89 -17.93
C VAL A 24 -12.87 -1.72 -19.42
N LEU A 25 -11.89 -1.96 -20.30
CA LEU A 25 -12.12 -1.95 -21.74
C LEU A 25 -13.16 -3.00 -22.16
N TRP A 26 -13.08 -4.21 -21.58
CA TRP A 26 -14.09 -5.25 -21.78
C TRP A 26 -15.47 -4.84 -21.24
N GLN A 27 -15.52 -4.16 -20.10
CA GLN A 27 -16.77 -3.67 -19.50
C GLN A 27 -17.43 -2.59 -20.36
N VAL A 28 -16.65 -1.65 -20.89
CA VAL A 28 -17.14 -0.64 -21.85
C VAL A 28 -17.62 -1.32 -23.13
N PHE A 29 -16.86 -2.27 -23.68
CA PHE A 29 -17.26 -3.03 -24.86
C PHE A 29 -18.57 -3.81 -24.63
N SER A 30 -18.66 -4.55 -23.52
CA SER A 30 -19.83 -5.34 -23.15
C SER A 30 -21.06 -4.47 -22.91
N ARG A 31 -20.90 -3.32 -22.26
CA ARG A 31 -22.01 -2.39 -22.03
C ARG A 31 -22.51 -1.75 -23.33
N THR A 32 -21.59 -1.39 -24.23
CA THR A 32 -21.93 -0.63 -25.44
C THR A 32 -22.42 -1.53 -26.58
N ILE A 33 -21.99 -2.80 -26.62
CA ILE A 33 -22.27 -3.72 -27.74
C ILE A 33 -23.20 -4.88 -27.33
N LEU A 34 -23.03 -5.44 -26.14
CA LEU A 34 -23.84 -6.58 -25.66
C LEU A 34 -25.10 -6.14 -24.88
N GLY A 35 -25.22 -4.85 -24.55
CA GLY A 35 -26.41 -4.26 -23.91
C GLY A 35 -26.70 -4.75 -22.48
N ASN A 36 -25.88 -5.66 -21.93
CA ASN A 36 -26.01 -6.21 -20.58
C ASN A 36 -24.85 -5.73 -19.69
N PRO A 37 -25.12 -4.92 -18.66
CA PRO A 37 -24.11 -4.58 -17.66
C PRO A 37 -23.76 -5.83 -16.84
N ASN A 38 -22.53 -6.31 -16.96
CA ASN A 38 -22.07 -7.48 -16.21
C ASN A 38 -21.64 -7.07 -14.80
N THR A 39 -22.59 -7.14 -13.85
CA THR A 39 -22.40 -6.76 -12.43
C THR A 39 -21.25 -7.50 -11.74
N VAL A 40 -20.97 -8.74 -12.19
CA VAL A 40 -19.84 -9.57 -11.73
C VAL A 40 -18.50 -8.93 -12.12
N THR A 41 -18.38 -8.47 -13.37
CA THR A 41 -17.14 -7.83 -13.85
C THR A 41 -16.88 -6.51 -13.12
N GLU A 42 -17.94 -5.77 -12.80
CA GLU A 42 -17.84 -4.49 -12.07
C GLU A 42 -17.36 -4.68 -10.62
N GLU A 43 -17.91 -5.67 -9.89
CA GLU A 43 -17.42 -6.04 -8.55
C GLU A 43 -15.94 -6.46 -8.57
N LEU A 44 -15.55 -7.25 -9.57
CA LEU A 44 -14.19 -7.78 -9.69
C LEU A 44 -13.16 -6.67 -9.95
N VAL A 45 -13.48 -5.71 -10.83
CA VAL A 45 -12.64 -4.50 -11.03
C VAL A 45 -12.51 -3.71 -9.74
N ARG A 46 -13.62 -3.53 -9.01
CA ARG A 46 -13.62 -2.77 -7.76
C ARG A 46 -12.73 -3.41 -6.71
N PHE A 47 -12.79 -4.73 -6.58
CA PHE A 47 -11.93 -5.47 -5.65
C PHE A 47 -10.45 -5.39 -6.07
N GLY A 48 -10.16 -5.53 -7.36
CA GLY A 48 -8.81 -5.33 -7.91
C GLY A 48 -8.28 -3.93 -7.62
N LEU A 49 -9.12 -2.89 -7.75
CA LEU A 49 -8.76 -1.50 -7.48
C LEU A 49 -8.39 -1.28 -6.02
N VAL A 50 -9.15 -1.86 -5.08
CA VAL A 50 -8.85 -1.78 -3.64
C VAL A 50 -7.50 -2.42 -3.33
N TRP A 51 -7.27 -3.63 -3.85
CA TRP A 51 -5.98 -4.32 -3.68
C TRP A 51 -4.82 -3.54 -4.29
N PHE A 52 -4.99 -3.03 -5.51
CA PHE A 52 -3.99 -2.21 -6.17
C PHE A 52 -3.68 -0.95 -5.36
N ALA A 53 -4.70 -0.19 -4.95
CA ALA A 53 -4.52 1.04 -4.17
C ALA A 53 -3.81 0.78 -2.83
N MET A 54 -4.16 -0.29 -2.12
CA MET A 54 -3.52 -0.66 -0.86
C MET A 54 -2.05 -1.05 -1.07
N LEU A 55 -1.75 -1.89 -2.06
CA LEU A 55 -0.37 -2.29 -2.36
C LEU A 55 0.48 -1.12 -2.87
N SER A 56 -0.06 -0.26 -3.72
CA SER A 56 0.60 0.96 -4.19
C SER A 56 0.89 1.92 -3.05
N SER A 57 -0.03 2.05 -2.07
CA SER A 57 0.22 2.88 -0.89
C SER A 57 1.42 2.38 -0.09
N ALA A 58 1.53 1.06 0.13
CA ALA A 58 2.66 0.45 0.82
C ALA A 58 3.99 0.65 0.07
N TYR A 59 3.97 0.56 -1.27
CA TYR A 59 5.13 0.87 -2.10
C TYR A 59 5.60 2.31 -1.94
N VAL A 60 4.68 3.29 -2.02
CA VAL A 60 5.01 4.72 -1.91
C VAL A 60 5.60 5.06 -0.54
N VAL A 61 5.03 4.49 0.54
CA VAL A 61 5.58 4.64 1.90
C VAL A 61 7.02 4.10 1.95
N GLY A 62 7.27 2.94 1.35
CA GLY A 62 8.59 2.32 1.29
C GLY A 62 9.65 3.14 0.53
N GLN A 63 9.23 3.85 -0.51
CA GLN A 63 10.08 4.75 -1.29
C GLN A 63 10.29 6.11 -0.61
N LYS A 64 9.77 6.32 0.61
CA LYS A 64 9.75 7.61 1.30
C LYS A 64 9.07 8.71 0.47
N GLY A 65 8.15 8.33 -0.40
CA GLY A 65 7.48 9.19 -1.38
C GLY A 65 6.35 10.05 -0.81
N HIS A 66 6.29 10.24 0.52
CA HIS A 66 5.37 11.21 1.10
C HIS A 66 5.87 12.60 0.76
N LEU A 67 5.40 13.14 -0.37
CA LEU A 67 5.84 14.42 -0.94
C LEU A 67 5.97 15.52 0.13
N ALA A 68 5.01 15.61 1.06
CA ALA A 68 5.04 16.58 2.16
C ALA A 68 6.19 16.36 3.15
N VAL A 69 6.52 15.11 3.48
CA VAL A 69 7.64 14.76 4.37
C VAL A 69 8.97 14.97 3.65
N THR A 70 9.05 14.59 2.37
CA THR A 70 10.26 14.79 1.56
C THR A 70 10.59 16.28 1.46
N LEU A 71 9.63 17.14 1.10
CA LEU A 71 9.80 18.59 1.02
C LEU A 71 10.16 19.22 2.37
N LEU A 72 9.60 18.73 3.48
CA LEU A 72 9.94 19.20 4.82
C LEU A 72 11.35 18.77 5.22
N SER A 73 11.76 17.55 4.86
CA SER A 73 13.12 17.04 5.10
C SER A 73 14.17 17.78 4.29
N GLU A 74 13.86 18.21 3.06
CA GLU A 74 14.76 19.00 2.20
C GLU A 74 14.96 20.42 2.72
N LYS A 75 13.95 21.01 3.38
CA LYS A 75 14.07 22.31 4.04
C LYS A 75 14.88 22.28 5.34
N LEU A 76 15.11 21.09 5.91
CA LEU A 76 15.83 20.90 7.16
C LEU A 76 17.25 20.39 6.90
N THR A 77 18.27 21.01 7.49
CA THR A 77 19.66 20.57 7.32
C THR A 77 20.17 19.77 8.52
N GLY A 78 20.93 18.70 8.23
CA GLY A 78 21.71 17.94 9.23
C GLY A 78 20.87 17.12 10.21
N LYS A 79 21.17 17.27 11.51
CA LYS A 79 20.61 16.42 12.60
C LYS A 79 19.08 16.51 12.70
N LYS A 80 18.47 17.66 12.37
CA LYS A 80 17.01 17.86 12.45
C LYS A 80 16.25 17.05 11.40
N ALA A 81 16.77 16.95 10.18
CA ALA A 81 16.17 16.13 9.12
C ALA A 81 16.18 14.65 9.49
N ASN A 82 17.27 14.16 10.07
CA ASN A 82 17.38 12.75 10.47
C ASN A 82 16.45 12.40 11.65
N VAL A 83 16.29 13.31 12.62
CA VAL A 83 15.32 13.13 13.72
C VAL A 83 13.89 13.11 13.17
N LEU A 84 13.55 14.03 12.25
CA LEU A 84 12.24 14.04 11.61
C LEU A 84 11.96 12.72 10.88
N GLU A 85 12.94 12.21 10.13
CA GLU A 85 12.82 10.94 9.40
C GLU A 85 12.54 9.77 10.35
N ILE A 86 13.28 9.68 11.47
CA ILE A 86 13.06 8.65 12.49
C ILE A 86 11.66 8.77 13.09
N VAL A 87 11.22 9.97 13.46
CA VAL A 87 9.89 10.22 14.04
C VAL A 87 8.80 9.79 13.06
N VAL A 88 8.92 10.16 11.78
CA VAL A 88 7.97 9.78 10.75
C VAL A 88 7.91 8.26 10.59
N GLN A 89 9.05 7.56 10.53
CA GLN A 89 9.06 6.10 10.43
C GLN A 89 8.43 5.42 11.65
N CYS A 90 8.66 5.95 12.87
CA CYS A 90 8.01 5.45 14.08
C CYS A 90 6.48 5.66 14.05
N LEU A 91 6.01 6.80 13.55
CA LEU A 91 4.57 7.04 13.38
C LEU A 91 3.94 6.08 12.36
N PHE A 92 4.61 5.82 11.24
CA PHE A 92 4.14 4.84 10.26
C PHE A 92 4.12 3.42 10.83
N LEU A 93 5.12 3.04 11.63
CA LEU A 93 5.13 1.76 12.34
C LEU A 93 3.94 1.63 13.30
N ALA A 94 3.71 2.64 14.13
CA ALA A 94 2.59 2.65 15.08
C ALA A 94 1.23 2.58 14.36
N PHE A 95 1.08 3.37 13.29
CA PHE A 95 -0.13 3.37 12.46
C PHE A 95 -0.35 2.02 11.78
N ALA A 96 0.67 1.45 11.16
CA ALA A 96 0.56 0.19 10.45
C ALA A 96 0.24 -0.99 11.39
N ILE A 97 0.87 -1.07 12.57
CA ILE A 97 0.59 -2.12 13.55
C ILE A 97 -0.83 -1.99 14.11
N THR A 98 -1.19 -0.80 14.58
CA THR A 98 -2.42 -0.59 15.36
C THR A 98 -3.65 -0.48 14.47
N ILE A 99 -3.57 0.32 13.41
CA ILE A 99 -4.73 0.61 12.55
C ILE A 99 -4.82 -0.41 11.42
N MET A 100 -3.73 -0.64 10.69
CA MET A 100 -3.80 -1.48 9.48
C MET A 100 -3.80 -2.98 9.80
N VAL A 101 -2.91 -3.45 10.66
CA VAL A 101 -2.86 -4.88 11.02
C VAL A 101 -3.96 -5.22 12.01
N TYR A 102 -3.99 -4.61 13.19
CA TYR A 102 -4.99 -4.96 14.20
C TYR A 102 -6.40 -4.50 13.81
N GLY A 103 -6.57 -3.24 13.43
CA GLY A 103 -7.86 -2.73 12.95
C GLY A 103 -8.32 -3.39 11.65
N GLY A 104 -7.42 -3.61 10.69
CA GLY A 104 -7.73 -4.30 9.44
C GLY A 104 -8.08 -5.78 9.64
N TRP A 105 -7.43 -6.48 10.56
CA TRP A 105 -7.78 -7.87 10.89
C TRP A 105 -9.18 -7.97 11.51
N ASN A 106 -9.50 -7.07 12.45
CA ASN A 106 -10.85 -6.99 13.00
C ASN A 106 -11.89 -6.70 11.91
N ALA A 107 -11.59 -5.77 10.99
CA ALA A 107 -12.45 -5.51 9.83
C ALA A 107 -12.67 -6.80 9.02
N VAL A 108 -11.61 -7.53 8.65
CA VAL A 108 -11.73 -8.82 7.93
C VAL A 108 -12.66 -9.79 8.64
N THR A 109 -12.51 -9.97 9.96
CA THR A 109 -13.35 -10.91 10.72
C THR A 109 -14.82 -10.50 10.74
N LEU A 110 -15.12 -9.19 10.77
CA LEU A 110 -16.48 -8.65 10.74
C LEU A 110 -17.13 -8.80 9.37
N THR A 111 -16.37 -8.59 8.28
CA THR A 111 -16.88 -8.71 6.90
C THR A 111 -16.80 -10.12 6.33
N MET A 112 -16.22 -11.09 7.04
CA MET A 112 -16.12 -12.48 6.55
C MET A 112 -17.49 -13.18 6.44
N GLY A 113 -18.46 -12.76 7.25
CA GLY A 113 -19.85 -13.22 7.14
C GLY A 113 -20.68 -12.50 6.07
N GLN A 114 -20.14 -11.44 5.46
CA GLN A 114 -20.83 -10.67 4.42
C GLN A 114 -20.41 -11.17 3.04
N ILE A 115 -21.35 -11.79 2.34
CA ILE A 115 -21.15 -12.35 0.99
C ILE A 115 -21.48 -11.29 -0.04
N SER A 116 -20.64 -11.13 -1.07
CA SER A 116 -20.92 -10.19 -2.16
C SER A 116 -22.12 -10.65 -2.98
N PRO A 117 -23.05 -9.74 -3.31
CA PRO A 117 -24.31 -10.11 -3.97
C PRO A 117 -24.13 -10.62 -5.39
N SER A 118 -23.06 -10.23 -6.09
CA SER A 118 -22.84 -10.63 -7.50
C SER A 118 -21.83 -11.77 -7.65
N LEU A 119 -20.69 -11.71 -6.95
CA LEU A 119 -19.64 -12.75 -7.02
C LEU A 119 -19.81 -13.92 -6.03
N GLY A 120 -20.59 -13.75 -4.97
CA GLY A 120 -20.70 -14.77 -3.92
C GLY A 120 -19.43 -14.94 -3.07
N ILE A 121 -18.50 -13.98 -3.12
CA ILE A 121 -17.24 -14.04 -2.36
C ILE A 121 -17.38 -13.28 -1.04
N PRO A 122 -16.84 -13.79 0.08
CA PRO A 122 -16.77 -13.05 1.34
C PRO A 122 -16.02 -11.73 1.18
N MET A 123 -16.63 -10.62 1.62
CA MET A 123 -16.01 -9.29 1.55
C MET A 123 -14.71 -9.21 2.36
N GLY A 124 -14.50 -10.09 3.33
CA GLY A 124 -13.25 -10.14 4.08
C GLY A 124 -12.00 -10.40 3.21
N TYR A 125 -12.12 -11.01 2.02
CA TYR A 125 -11.00 -11.11 1.07
C TYR A 125 -10.56 -9.75 0.51
N VAL A 126 -11.50 -8.83 0.35
CA VAL A 126 -11.21 -7.46 -0.10
C VAL A 126 -10.55 -6.67 1.03
N TYR A 127 -11.08 -6.81 2.25
CA TYR A 127 -10.53 -6.15 3.44
C TYR A 127 -9.17 -6.70 3.86
N LEU A 128 -8.82 -7.92 3.47
CA LEU A 128 -7.49 -8.53 3.67
C LEU A 128 -6.35 -7.74 3.03
N SER A 129 -6.65 -6.93 2.01
CA SER A 129 -5.69 -5.99 1.42
C SER A 129 -5.13 -4.99 2.44
N VAL A 130 -5.90 -4.63 3.48
CA VAL A 130 -5.51 -3.67 4.52
C VAL A 130 -4.44 -4.23 5.46
N PRO A 131 -4.62 -5.38 6.14
CA PRO A 131 -3.55 -5.94 6.98
C PRO A 131 -2.33 -6.35 6.15
N VAL A 132 -2.52 -6.85 4.91
CA VAL A 132 -1.39 -7.21 4.03
C VAL A 132 -0.53 -5.99 3.68
N SER A 133 -1.15 -4.88 3.28
CA SER A 133 -0.42 -3.63 3.03
C SER A 133 0.20 -3.05 4.30
N GLY A 134 -0.46 -3.20 5.46
CA GLY A 134 0.07 -2.83 6.77
C GLY A 134 1.37 -3.57 7.11
N VAL A 135 1.41 -4.89 6.91
CA VAL A 135 2.64 -5.70 7.11
C VAL A 135 3.76 -5.23 6.17
N LEU A 136 3.46 -4.95 4.91
CA LEU A 136 4.46 -4.42 3.97
C LEU A 136 5.01 -3.07 4.43
N ILE A 137 4.15 -2.16 4.90
CA ILE A 137 4.57 -0.86 5.45
C ILE A 137 5.48 -1.05 6.66
N ILE A 138 5.15 -1.96 7.58
CA ILE A 138 6.01 -2.28 8.74
C ILE A 138 7.40 -2.70 8.28
N VAL A 139 7.50 -3.62 7.33
CA VAL A 139 8.79 -4.10 6.80
C VAL A 139 9.58 -2.94 6.18
N TYR A 140 8.94 -2.11 5.36
CA TYR A 140 9.59 -0.96 4.75
C TYR A 140 10.04 0.09 5.76
N SER A 141 9.20 0.39 6.76
CA SER A 141 9.53 1.35 7.81
C SER A 141 10.67 0.88 8.68
N LEU A 142 10.76 -0.41 9.01
CA LEU A 142 11.91 -0.99 9.71
C LEU A 142 13.19 -0.87 8.89
N ILE A 143 13.16 -1.21 7.60
CA ILE A 143 14.32 -1.06 6.71
C ILE A 143 14.78 0.41 6.66
N ASN A 144 13.83 1.33 6.51
CA ASN A 144 14.11 2.77 6.48
C ASN A 144 14.68 3.30 7.79
N LEU A 145 14.19 2.79 8.93
CA LEU A 145 14.66 3.16 10.26
C LEU A 145 16.11 2.71 10.49
N ILE A 146 16.43 1.47 10.12
CA ILE A 146 17.80 0.93 10.21
C ILE A 146 18.75 1.75 9.32
N GLU A 147 18.32 2.11 8.11
CA GLU A 147 19.10 2.93 7.17
C GLU A 147 19.35 4.34 7.74
N ALA A 148 18.36 4.96 8.38
CA ALA A 148 18.47 6.27 9.02
C ALA A 148 19.40 6.25 10.25
N MET A 149 19.38 5.16 11.02
CA MET A 149 20.30 4.95 12.16
C MET A 149 21.75 4.75 11.70
N ASN A 150 21.99 3.98 10.64
CA ASN A 150 23.32 3.78 10.07
C ASN A 150 23.88 5.05 9.39
N ARG A 151 23.04 5.99 8.94
CA ARG A 151 23.51 7.30 8.44
C ARG A 151 24.13 8.18 9.53
N LYS A 152 23.76 7.94 10.79
CA LYS A 152 24.18 8.73 11.95
C LYS A 152 25.64 8.46 12.34
N SER A 153 26.15 7.24 12.12
CA SER A 153 27.54 6.87 12.46
C SER A 153 28.58 7.55 11.58
N VAL A 154 28.30 7.73 10.28
CA VAL A 154 29.25 8.34 9.33
C VAL A 154 29.41 9.87 9.53
N VAL A 155 28.37 10.55 10.03
CA VAL A 155 28.41 12.01 10.24
C VAL A 155 29.05 12.38 11.59
N GLN A 156 29.03 11.48 12.57
CA GLN A 156 29.69 11.71 13.87
C GLN A 156 31.20 11.47 13.84
N GLU A 157 31.74 10.75 12.87
CA GLU A 157 33.18 10.53 12.73
C GLU A 157 33.93 11.72 12.09
N LYS A 158 33.19 12.69 11.52
CA LYS A 158 33.76 13.84 10.78
C LYS A 158 33.48 15.21 11.42
N GLY A 159 32.93 15.24 12.63
CA GLY A 159 32.50 16.48 13.31
C GLY A 159 33.17 16.68 14.65
#